data_AF-A0A9E4JKG6-F1
#
_entry.id   AF-A0A9E4JKG6-F1
#
_cell.length_a   1.000
_cell.length_b   1.000
_cell.length_c   1.000
_cell.angle_alpha   90.00
_cell.angle_beta   90.00
_cell.angle_gamma   90.00
#
_symmetry.space_group_name_H-M   'P 1'
#
loop_
_entity.id
_entity.type
_entity.pdbx_description
1 polymer ?
#
loop_
_entity_poly.entity_id
_entity_poly.type
_entity_poly.pdbx_seq_one_letter_code
_entity_poly.pdbx_strand_id
1 'polypeptide(L)'
;MPVVQHPLLDLSLFAGLIALSSIFQALPTQAQIVPDNTLGSENSVVTPNVNIRGINSNRIDGGAVRGGNLFHSFQEFNIREGRGAYFSNPDNIINILTRVTGGNISQILGTLGVLGNANLFLINPNGIVFGPNARLDVGGSFFATTADGILFENGF
;
A
#
# COMPACT_ATOMS: atom_id res chain seq x y z
N MET A 1 -84.33 9.97 -29.58
CA MET A 1 -84.38 11.41 -29.26
C MET A 1 -83.60 11.63 -27.96
N PRO A 2 -82.92 12.78 -27.82
CA PRO A 2 -81.51 12.88 -27.42
C PRO A 2 -81.31 13.17 -25.92
N VAL A 3 -80.12 12.87 -25.38
CA VAL A 3 -79.35 13.78 -24.51
C VAL A 3 -77.86 13.51 -24.73
N VAL A 4 -77.12 14.56 -25.11
CA VAL A 4 -75.65 14.62 -25.14
C VAL A 4 -75.19 15.26 -23.82
N GLN A 5 -74.20 14.66 -23.14
CA GLN A 5 -73.32 15.35 -22.18
C GLN A 5 -71.90 14.73 -22.25
N HIS A 6 -70.91 15.51 -22.69
CA HIS A 6 -69.48 15.42 -22.30
C HIS A 6 -69.30 16.27 -21.00
N PRO A 7 -68.20 16.25 -20.19
CA PRO A 7 -66.81 15.81 -20.42
C PRO A 7 -66.10 15.21 -19.15
N LEU A 8 -64.76 15.15 -19.21
CA LEU A 8 -63.75 15.22 -18.11
C LEU A 8 -63.08 13.93 -17.61
N LEU A 9 -61.76 14.07 -17.49
CA LEU A 9 -60.72 13.14 -17.08
C LEU A 9 -60.84 12.80 -15.59
N ASP A 10 -60.75 11.51 -15.24
CA ASP A 10 -60.41 11.08 -13.89
C ASP A 10 -58.98 10.54 -13.86
N LEU A 11 -58.11 11.32 -13.22
CA LEU A 11 -56.79 10.96 -12.77
C LEU A 11 -56.92 10.16 -11.46
N SER A 12 -56.64 8.85 -11.46
CA SER A 12 -56.41 8.12 -10.22
C SER A 12 -55.17 7.21 -10.28
N LEU A 13 -54.19 7.69 -9.53
CA LEU A 13 -52.97 7.13 -8.95
C LEU A 13 -53.06 5.66 -8.47
N PHE A 14 -52.12 4.79 -8.88
CA PHE A 14 -51.56 3.69 -8.06
C PHE A 14 -50.11 3.46 -8.53
N ALA A 15 -49.10 3.95 -7.80
CA ALA A 15 -48.28 3.18 -6.85
C ALA A 15 -47.80 1.84 -7.46
N GLY A 16 -46.53 1.63 -7.79
CA GLY A 16 -45.33 1.95 -7.03
C GLY A 16 -44.67 0.63 -6.62
N LEU A 17 -43.58 0.26 -7.28
CA LEU A 17 -42.54 -0.60 -6.69
C LEU A 17 -41.25 -0.39 -7.47
N ILE A 18 -40.47 0.62 -7.05
CA ILE A 18 -39.08 0.76 -7.49
C ILE A 18 -38.28 -0.29 -6.73
N ALA A 19 -37.84 -1.34 -7.42
CA ALA A 19 -36.86 -2.26 -6.88
C ALA A 19 -35.54 -1.51 -6.69
N LEU A 20 -35.25 -1.15 -5.44
CA LEU A 20 -34.01 -0.49 -5.05
C LEU A 20 -32.89 -1.55 -5.04
N SER A 21 -32.25 -1.76 -6.18
CA SER A 21 -31.03 -2.56 -6.27
C SER A 21 -29.87 -1.77 -5.67
N SER A 22 -29.55 -2.06 -4.42
CA SER A 22 -28.39 -1.52 -3.72
C SER A 22 -27.10 -2.03 -4.39
N ILE A 23 -26.52 -1.21 -5.27
CA ILE A 23 -25.16 -1.40 -5.77
C ILE A 23 -24.22 -1.16 -4.59
N PHE A 24 -23.68 -2.23 -3.99
CA PHE A 24 -22.53 -2.13 -3.09
C PHE A 24 -21.34 -1.63 -3.91
N GLN A 25 -21.08 -0.33 -3.87
CA GLN A 25 -19.83 0.20 -4.40
C GLN A 25 -18.71 -0.16 -3.44
N ALA A 26 -17.77 -0.98 -3.91
CA ALA A 26 -16.53 -1.24 -3.18
C ALA A 26 -15.78 0.09 -3.06
N LEU A 27 -15.71 0.65 -1.86
CA LEU A 27 -14.84 1.79 -1.59
C LEU A 27 -13.41 1.39 -1.96
N PRO A 28 -12.65 2.25 -2.66
CA PRO A 28 -11.26 1.96 -2.97
C PRO A 28 -10.52 1.74 -1.66
N THR A 29 -9.99 0.54 -1.45
CA THR A 29 -9.09 0.30 -0.34
C THR A 29 -7.85 1.14 -0.60
N GLN A 30 -7.57 2.12 0.25
CA GLN A 30 -6.29 2.84 0.24
C GLN A 30 -5.17 1.80 0.12
N ALA A 31 -4.38 1.90 -0.95
CA ALA A 31 -3.20 1.06 -1.13
C ALA A 31 -2.25 1.37 0.03
N GLN A 32 -1.81 0.34 0.75
CA GLN A 32 -1.06 0.54 1.99
C GLN A 32 0.40 0.92 1.78
N ILE A 33 0.92 0.58 0.60
CA ILE A 33 2.28 0.84 0.18
C ILE A 33 2.17 1.60 -1.14
N VAL A 34 2.57 2.87 -1.11
CA VAL A 34 2.45 3.78 -2.26
C VAL A 34 3.83 4.34 -2.54
N PRO A 35 4.48 3.96 -3.66
CA PRO A 35 5.71 4.58 -4.08
C PRO A 35 5.53 6.09 -4.27
N ASP A 36 6.55 6.87 -3.92
CA ASP A 36 6.64 8.25 -4.40
C ASP A 36 7.46 8.31 -5.70
N ASN A 37 7.63 9.52 -6.23
CA ASN A 37 8.37 9.77 -7.47
C ASN A 37 9.76 10.39 -7.24
N THR A 38 10.26 10.37 -6.01
CA THR A 38 11.50 11.07 -5.64
C THR A 38 12.78 10.38 -6.13
N LEU A 39 12.66 9.15 -6.64
CA LEU A 39 13.75 8.42 -7.31
C LEU A 39 13.71 8.55 -8.84
N GLY A 40 12.79 9.32 -9.40
CA GLY A 40 12.70 9.57 -10.84
C GLY A 40 12.44 8.30 -11.64
N SER A 41 13.30 7.99 -12.61
CA SER A 41 13.15 6.78 -13.45
C SER A 41 13.43 5.47 -12.69
N GLU A 42 14.05 5.55 -11.51
CA GLU A 42 14.42 4.41 -10.66
C GLU A 42 13.41 4.21 -9.52
N ASN A 43 12.13 4.50 -9.80
CA ASN A 43 11.07 4.41 -8.80
C ASN A 43 10.92 3.01 -8.20
N SER A 44 10.39 2.98 -6.97
CA SER A 44 9.96 1.74 -6.35
C SER A 44 8.71 1.21 -7.04
N VAL A 45 8.63 -0.10 -7.22
CA VAL A 45 7.51 -0.76 -7.90
C VAL A 45 6.84 -1.72 -6.92
N VAL A 46 5.52 -1.62 -6.78
CA VAL A 46 4.74 -2.51 -5.91
C VAL A 46 3.88 -3.42 -6.77
N THR A 47 4.14 -4.73 -6.68
CA THR A 47 3.31 -5.78 -7.29
C THR A 47 2.41 -6.39 -6.20
N PRO A 48 1.10 -6.09 -6.18
CA PRO A 48 0.22 -6.57 -5.12
C PRO A 48 -0.23 -8.02 -5.31
N ASN A 49 -0.71 -8.63 -4.23
CA ASN A 49 -1.39 -9.93 -4.19
C ASN A 49 -0.55 -11.12 -4.70
N VAL A 50 0.77 -11.06 -4.50
CA VAL A 50 1.69 -12.16 -4.78
C VAL A 50 1.68 -13.13 -3.59
N ASN A 51 1.59 -14.43 -3.83
CA ASN A 51 1.79 -15.41 -2.76
C ASN A 51 3.29 -15.59 -2.52
N ILE A 52 3.75 -15.24 -1.32
CA ILE A 52 5.13 -15.40 -0.88
C ILE A 52 5.10 -16.19 0.43
N ARG A 53 5.72 -17.37 0.44
CA ARG A 53 5.79 -18.25 1.63
C ARG A 53 4.42 -18.56 2.26
N GLY A 54 3.38 -18.64 1.42
CA GLY A 54 2.00 -18.90 1.86
C GLY A 54 1.21 -17.65 2.29
N ILE A 55 1.82 -16.46 2.24
CA ILE A 55 1.20 -15.19 2.66
C ILE A 55 0.85 -14.35 1.43
N ASN A 56 -0.36 -13.81 1.40
CA ASN A 56 -0.75 -12.83 0.36
C ASN A 56 -0.03 -11.49 0.60
N SER A 57 0.83 -11.12 -0.33
CA SER A 57 1.87 -10.12 -0.12
C SER A 57 1.95 -9.08 -1.23
N ASN A 58 2.49 -7.92 -0.88
CA ASN A 58 3.02 -6.96 -1.85
C ASN A 58 4.50 -7.29 -2.09
N ARG A 59 4.89 -7.57 -3.33
CA ARG A 59 6.32 -7.65 -3.70
C ARG A 59 6.80 -6.27 -4.12
N ILE A 60 7.95 -5.86 -3.58
CA ILE A 60 8.57 -4.57 -3.84
C ILE A 60 9.80 -4.82 -4.70
N ASP A 61 9.78 -4.23 -5.89
CA ASP A 61 10.80 -4.33 -6.93
C ASP A 61 11.27 -2.90 -7.32
N GLY A 62 12.15 -2.79 -8.32
CA GLY A 62 12.68 -1.51 -8.78
C GLY A 62 13.64 -0.88 -7.78
N GLY A 63 13.59 0.46 -7.64
CA GLY A 63 14.48 1.22 -6.76
C GLY A 63 15.81 1.61 -7.40
N ALA A 64 16.52 2.53 -6.76
CA ALA A 64 17.79 3.07 -7.25
C ALA A 64 18.96 2.31 -6.63
N VAL A 65 19.84 1.74 -7.46
CA VAL A 65 21.02 1.00 -6.99
C VAL A 65 22.24 1.91 -6.98
N ARG A 66 22.95 2.00 -5.85
CA ARG A 66 24.24 2.70 -5.73
C ARG A 66 25.21 1.83 -4.94
N GLY A 67 26.13 1.17 -5.64
CA GLY A 67 27.01 0.17 -5.02
C GLY A 67 26.19 -0.98 -4.42
N GLY A 68 26.53 -1.39 -3.19
CA GLY A 68 25.78 -2.42 -2.45
C GLY A 68 24.47 -1.96 -1.81
N ASN A 69 24.01 -0.74 -2.11
CA ASN A 69 22.79 -0.16 -1.54
C ASN A 69 21.68 -0.08 -2.60
N LEU A 70 20.48 -0.55 -2.23
CA LEU A 70 19.25 -0.40 -2.99
C LEU A 70 18.31 0.56 -2.25
N PHE A 71 17.95 1.65 -2.90
CA PHE A 71 17.09 2.68 -2.32
C PHE A 71 15.65 2.54 -2.80
N HIS A 72 14.72 2.56 -1.86
CA HIS A 72 13.29 2.65 -2.09
C HIS A 72 12.70 3.88 -1.40
N SER A 73 11.68 4.47 -2.02
CA SER A 73 11.01 5.66 -1.51
C SER A 73 9.51 5.54 -1.68
N PHE A 74 8.79 5.80 -0.60
CA PHE A 74 7.34 5.63 -0.53
C PHE A 74 6.70 6.88 0.07
N GLN A 75 5.55 7.26 -0.48
CA GLN A 75 4.66 8.19 0.19
C GLN A 75 4.00 7.53 1.41
N GLU A 76 3.60 6.26 1.28
CA GLU A 76 2.95 5.48 2.34
C GLU A 76 3.60 4.12 2.45
N PHE A 77 3.83 3.64 3.68
CA PHE A 77 4.35 2.29 3.91
C PHE A 77 3.71 1.65 5.14
N ASN A 78 2.64 0.89 4.90
CA ASN A 78 1.87 0.16 5.90
C ASN A 78 1.69 -1.30 5.48
N ILE A 79 1.57 -2.21 6.43
CA ILE A 79 1.30 -3.63 6.20
C ILE A 79 0.13 -4.06 7.08
N ARG A 80 -1.01 -4.43 6.48
CA ARG A 80 -2.17 -4.97 7.20
C ARG A 80 -1.82 -6.30 7.88
N GLU A 81 -2.55 -6.61 8.94
CA GLU A 81 -2.51 -7.92 9.57
C GLU A 81 -2.81 -9.04 8.57
N GLY A 82 -2.11 -10.17 8.70
CA GLY A 82 -2.22 -11.32 7.80
C GLY A 82 -1.68 -11.11 6.38
N ARG A 83 -1.15 -9.91 6.05
CA ARG A 83 -0.52 -9.60 4.77
C ARG A 83 1.01 -9.57 4.91
N GLY A 84 1.69 -9.72 3.78
CA GLY A 84 3.14 -9.53 3.68
C GLY A 84 3.53 -8.31 2.84
N ALA A 85 4.71 -7.75 3.11
CA ALA A 85 5.46 -6.92 2.17
C ALA A 85 6.89 -7.44 2.10
N TYR A 86 7.33 -7.75 0.88
CA TYR A 86 8.63 -8.36 0.66
C TYR A 86 9.42 -7.58 -0.37
N PHE A 87 10.63 -7.15 0.00
CA PHE A 87 11.58 -6.58 -0.92
C PHE A 87 12.29 -7.68 -1.71
N SER A 88 12.32 -7.53 -3.03
CA SER A 88 13.24 -8.30 -3.86
C SER A 88 14.68 -7.92 -3.53
N ASN A 89 15.59 -8.90 -3.60
CA ASN A 89 17.01 -8.70 -3.34
C ASN A 89 17.78 -9.06 -4.63
N PRO A 90 18.04 -8.10 -5.53
CA PRO A 90 18.95 -8.31 -6.65
C PRO A 90 20.36 -8.71 -6.16
N ASP A 91 21.15 -9.29 -7.06
CA ASP A 91 22.52 -9.68 -6.75
C ASP A 91 23.37 -8.48 -6.29
N ASN A 92 24.32 -8.74 -5.40
CA ASN A 92 25.27 -7.77 -4.85
C ASN A 92 24.67 -6.64 -3.97
N ILE A 93 23.38 -6.70 -3.64
CA ILE A 93 22.77 -5.79 -2.67
C ILE A 93 23.03 -6.27 -1.24
N ILE A 94 23.67 -5.41 -0.45
CA ILE A 94 23.99 -5.60 0.97
C ILE A 94 22.94 -4.90 1.84
N ASN A 95 22.49 -3.71 1.45
CA ASN A 95 21.52 -2.92 2.20
C ASN A 95 20.35 -2.48 1.32
N ILE A 96 19.14 -2.63 1.83
CA ILE A 96 17.92 -2.07 1.29
C ILE A 96 17.50 -0.91 2.18
N LEU A 97 17.54 0.30 1.65
CA LEU A 97 17.20 1.52 2.35
C LEU A 97 15.83 2.01 1.91
N THR A 98 14.88 1.97 2.83
CA THR A 98 13.49 2.34 2.58
C THR A 98 13.17 3.60 3.36
N ARG A 99 12.76 4.66 2.66
CA ARG A 99 12.25 5.89 3.31
C ARG A 99 10.78 6.12 3.03
N VAL A 100 10.08 6.67 4.01
CA VAL A 100 8.73 7.21 3.89
C VAL A 100 8.80 8.73 3.85
N THR A 101 8.24 9.33 2.81
CA THR A 101 8.27 10.77 2.55
C THR A 101 6.91 11.45 2.81
N GLY A 102 5.83 10.67 2.94
CA GLY A 102 4.52 11.18 3.34
C GLY A 102 4.45 11.55 4.83
N GLY A 103 3.31 12.11 5.24
CA GLY A 103 3.09 12.59 6.62
C GLY A 103 2.48 11.56 7.57
N ASN A 104 2.34 10.30 7.15
CA ASN A 104 1.68 9.26 7.93
C ASN A 104 2.68 8.32 8.59
N ILE A 105 2.29 7.78 9.74
CA ILE A 105 3.06 6.74 10.45
C ILE A 105 3.06 5.43 9.65
N SER A 106 4.10 4.62 9.83
CA SER A 106 4.16 3.26 9.30
C SER A 106 3.56 2.27 10.30
N GLN A 107 2.38 1.74 10.00
CA GLN A 107 1.75 0.65 10.74
C GLN A 107 2.14 -0.69 10.13
N ILE A 108 3.04 -1.40 10.81
CA ILE A 108 3.51 -2.73 10.43
C ILE A 108 2.74 -3.75 11.27
N LEU A 109 1.58 -4.19 10.78
CA LEU A 109 0.72 -5.16 11.46
C LEU A 109 0.86 -6.58 10.92
N GLY A 110 1.47 -6.73 9.74
CA GLY A 110 1.73 -8.00 9.07
C GLY A 110 3.20 -8.39 9.04
N THR A 111 3.60 -9.13 7.99
CA THR A 111 4.98 -9.59 7.80
C THR A 111 5.76 -8.63 6.90
N LEU A 112 6.89 -8.12 7.38
CA LEU A 112 7.86 -7.34 6.61
C LEU A 112 9.09 -8.21 6.36
N GLY A 113 9.49 -8.39 5.11
CA GLY A 113 10.60 -9.28 4.78
C GLY A 113 11.43 -8.90 3.57
N VAL A 114 12.49 -9.68 3.38
CA VAL A 114 13.42 -9.57 2.24
C VAL A 114 13.57 -10.95 1.61
N LEU A 115 13.49 -11.02 0.28
CA LEU A 115 13.71 -12.23 -0.50
C LEU A 115 15.21 -12.45 -0.74
N GLY A 116 15.96 -12.56 0.35
CA GLY A 116 17.42 -12.63 0.34
C GLY A 116 18.01 -12.28 1.71
N ASN A 117 19.29 -11.94 1.72
CA ASN A 117 20.07 -11.71 2.95
C ASN A 117 20.50 -10.25 3.14
N ALA A 118 20.02 -9.31 2.31
CA ALA A 118 20.31 -7.89 2.53
C ALA A 118 19.76 -7.42 3.89
N ASN A 119 20.49 -6.47 4.49
CA ASN A 119 20.00 -5.71 5.62
C ASN A 119 18.84 -4.82 5.17
N LEU A 120 17.84 -4.62 6.02
CA LEU A 120 16.71 -3.75 5.74
C LEU A 120 16.68 -2.57 6.70
N PHE A 121 16.68 -1.36 6.14
CA PHE A 121 16.55 -0.10 6.85
C PHE A 121 15.19 0.52 6.53
N LEU A 122 14.38 0.78 7.55
CA LEU A 122 13.10 1.49 7.42
C LEU A 122 13.17 2.84 8.14
N ILE A 123 12.95 3.91 7.39
CA ILE A 123 13.03 5.29 7.84
C ILE A 123 11.65 5.92 7.67
N ASN A 124 11.02 6.35 8.76
CA ASN A 124 9.81 7.17 8.71
C ASN A 124 9.82 8.21 9.85
N PRO A 125 10.05 9.49 9.53
CA PRO A 125 10.11 10.57 10.53
C PRO A 125 8.85 10.70 11.38
N ASN A 126 7.69 10.29 10.85
CA ASN A 126 6.42 10.40 11.55
C ASN A 126 6.21 9.29 12.59
N GLY A 127 6.98 8.20 12.52
CA GLY A 127 6.88 7.08 13.44
C GLY A 127 6.66 5.73 12.76
N ILE A 128 7.07 4.67 13.46
CA ILE A 128 6.93 3.28 13.03
C ILE A 128 6.32 2.49 14.20
N VAL A 129 5.21 1.80 13.95
CA VAL A 129 4.49 1.00 14.95
C VAL A 129 4.39 -0.43 14.47
N PHE A 130 4.91 -1.35 15.27
CA PHE A 130 4.74 -2.79 15.06
C PHE A 130 3.56 -3.31 15.87
N GLY A 131 2.60 -3.95 15.19
CA GLY A 131 1.47 -4.60 15.84
C GLY A 131 1.88 -5.87 16.60
N PRO A 132 1.01 -6.39 17.48
CA PRO A 132 1.31 -7.58 18.29
C PRO A 132 1.59 -8.85 17.46
N ASN A 133 1.05 -8.91 16.24
CA ASN A 133 1.22 -10.03 15.31
C ASN A 133 2.21 -9.74 14.18
N ALA A 134 2.91 -8.60 14.25
CA ALA A 134 3.89 -8.22 13.24
C ALA A 134 5.06 -9.20 13.24
N ARG A 135 5.61 -9.47 12.06
CA ARG A 135 6.75 -10.38 11.89
C ARG A 135 7.80 -9.74 11.01
N LEU A 136 9.06 -9.94 11.38
CA LEU A 136 10.20 -9.68 10.53
C LEU A 136 10.68 -11.00 9.93
N ASP A 137 10.77 -11.04 8.60
CA ASP A 137 11.24 -12.17 7.83
C ASP A 137 12.43 -11.73 6.97
N VAL A 138 13.53 -11.43 7.65
CA VAL A 138 14.75 -10.80 7.11
C VAL A 138 15.93 -11.72 7.41
N GLY A 139 16.69 -12.10 6.38
CA GLY A 139 17.89 -12.93 6.54
C GLY A 139 19.13 -12.16 7.03
N GLY A 140 19.17 -10.85 6.77
CA GLY A 140 20.18 -9.92 7.28
C GLY A 140 19.75 -9.20 8.56
N SER A 141 20.37 -8.04 8.82
CA SER A 141 19.98 -7.17 9.93
C SER A 141 18.75 -6.33 9.59
N PHE A 142 17.96 -5.98 10.61
CA PHE A 142 16.87 -5.01 10.47
C PHE A 142 17.15 -3.77 11.33
N PHE A 143 16.95 -2.60 10.75
CA PHE A 143 17.07 -1.31 11.42
C PHE A 143 15.86 -0.44 11.10
N ALA A 144 15.30 0.22 12.11
CA ALA A 144 14.18 1.13 11.97
C ALA A 144 14.47 2.43 12.73
N THR A 145 14.14 3.57 12.11
CA THR A 145 14.37 4.88 12.73
C THR A 145 13.31 5.90 12.33
N THR A 146 13.14 6.89 13.20
CA THR A 146 12.34 8.10 12.95
C THR A 146 13.20 9.31 12.61
N ALA A 147 14.48 9.11 12.28
CA ALA A 147 15.31 10.18 11.75
C ALA A 147 14.85 10.61 10.34
N ASP A 148 15.19 11.82 9.93
CA ASP A 148 14.91 12.33 8.58
C ASP A 148 15.74 11.63 7.48
N GLY A 149 16.83 10.98 7.87
CA GLY A 149 17.70 10.24 6.96
C GLY A 149 18.82 9.50 7.67
N ILE A 150 19.64 8.81 6.88
CA ILE A 150 20.88 8.16 7.31
C ILE A 150 22.00 8.81 6.53
N LEU A 151 23.00 9.35 7.23
CA LEU A 151 24.20 9.90 6.63
C LEU A 151 25.22 8.78 6.46
N PHE A 152 25.73 8.59 5.26
CA PHE A 152 26.84 7.68 5.02
C PHE A 152 28.18 8.38 5.31
N GLU A 153 29.22 7.60 5.62
CA GLU A 153 30.55 8.11 6.03
C GLU A 153 31.20 9.03 4.97
N ASN A 154 30.74 8.97 3.72
CA ASN A 154 31.14 9.85 2.62
C ASN A 154 30.33 11.15 2.51
N GLY A 155 29.46 11.47 3.48
CA GLY A 155 28.71 12.73 3.55
C GLY A 155 27.53 12.85 2.58
N PHE A 156 27.12 11.74 1.96
CA PHE A 156 25.89 11.61 1.17
C PHE A 156 24.80 10.87 1.94
#